data_AF-A0A538KIX5-F1
#
_entry.id   AF-A0A538KIX5-F1
#
_cell.length_a   1.000
_cell.length_b   1.000
_cell.length_c   1.000
_cell.angle_alpha   90.00
_cell.angle_beta   90.00
_cell.angle_gamma   90.00
#
_symmetry.space_group_name_H-M   'P 1'
#
loop_
_entity.id
_entity.type
_entity.pdbx_description
1 polymer ?
#
loop_
_entity_poly.entity_id
_entity_poly.type
_entity_poly.pdbx_seq_one_letter_code
_entity_poly.pdbx_strand_id
1 'polypeptide(L)'
;MWALTVGVLVQLRLFLSLERRMRRSGGPGIIPFELAGAPERATRIMDTWGPAGRSAARHSLLLDYAFPPTYASLQALGCTATAEAAAERGRRALAAWGGPMAWGQVAAAGFDYIENTALLLILAGRGGSLPALARRAALAKFALLFTGWGYMLLGVRRRDRHVA
;
A
#
# COMPACT_ATOMS: atom_id res chain seq x y z
N MET A 1 11.10 -4.67 -14.48
CA MET A 1 10.61 -3.37 -13.95
C MET A 1 9.39 -2.84 -14.72
N TRP A 2 9.42 -2.75 -16.06
CA TRP A 2 8.29 -2.27 -16.87
C TRP A 2 7.00 -3.08 -16.69
N ALA A 3 7.05 -4.40 -16.73
CA ALA A 3 5.89 -5.26 -16.51
C ALA A 3 5.24 -5.03 -15.12
N LEU A 4 6.04 -4.89 -14.06
CA LEU A 4 5.56 -4.56 -12.71
C LEU A 4 4.92 -3.16 -12.67
N THR A 5 5.53 -2.19 -13.36
CA THR A 5 4.99 -0.82 -13.44
C THR A 5 3.63 -0.81 -14.14
N VAL A 6 3.54 -1.46 -15.29
CA VAL A 6 2.27 -1.61 -16.02
C VAL A 6 1.24 -2.36 -15.17
N GLY A 7 1.65 -3.43 -14.49
CA GLY A 7 0.79 -4.18 -13.57
C GLY A 7 0.23 -3.31 -12.45
N VAL A 8 1.08 -2.51 -11.79
CA VAL A 8 0.65 -1.53 -10.77
C VAL A 8 -0.35 -0.53 -11.37
N LEU A 9 -0.07 0.05 -12.53
CA LEU A 9 -0.96 1.02 -13.17
C LEU A 9 -2.33 0.43 -13.53
N VAL A 10 -2.35 -0.80 -14.03
CA VAL A 10 -3.60 -1.53 -14.32
C VAL A 10 -4.39 -1.76 -13.04
N GLN A 11 -3.75 -2.23 -11.98
CA GLN A 11 -4.40 -2.47 -10.69
C GLN A 11 -4.94 -1.17 -10.08
N LEU A 12 -4.16 -0.08 -10.10
CA LEU A 12 -4.60 1.25 -9.68
C LEU A 12 -5.83 1.71 -10.47
N ARG A 13 -5.87 1.46 -11.79
CA ARG A 13 -7.05 1.80 -12.60
C ARG A 13 -8.29 1.04 -12.16
N LEU A 14 -8.15 -0.25 -11.82
CA LEU A 14 -9.23 -1.09 -11.32
C LEU A 14 -9.70 -0.61 -9.93
N PHE A 15 -8.77 -0.32 -9.01
CA PHE A 15 -9.09 0.25 -7.70
C PHE A 15 -9.83 1.57 -7.81
N LEU A 16 -9.38 2.50 -8.67
CA LEU A 16 -10.08 3.77 -8.91
C LEU A 16 -11.49 3.58 -9.49
N SER A 17 -11.72 2.52 -10.25
CA SER A 17 -13.06 2.15 -10.72
C SER A 17 -13.96 1.74 -9.55
N LEU A 18 -13.47 0.88 -8.67
CA LEU A 18 -14.20 0.38 -7.49
C LEU A 18 -14.39 1.46 -6.44
N GLU A 19 -13.39 2.32 -6.22
CA GLU A 19 -13.48 3.46 -5.32
C GLU A 19 -14.55 4.45 -5.78
N ARG A 20 -14.66 4.71 -7.08
CA ARG A 20 -15.75 5.54 -7.61
C ARG A 20 -17.12 4.90 -7.37
N ARG A 21 -17.25 3.57 -7.39
CA ARG A 21 -18.50 2.89 -7.05
C ARG A 21 -18.84 3.04 -5.56
N MET A 22 -17.86 2.89 -4.67
CA MET A 22 -18.04 3.14 -3.22
C MET A 22 -18.47 4.59 -2.94
N ARG A 23 -17.84 5.57 -3.60
CA ARG A 23 -18.18 6.98 -3.45
C ARG A 23 -19.56 7.33 -4.01
N ARG A 24 -19.94 6.75 -5.14
CA ARG A 24 -21.27 6.94 -5.75
C ARG A 24 -22.41 6.37 -4.89
N SER A 25 -22.13 5.40 -4.02
CA SER A 25 -23.13 4.91 -3.08
C SER A 25 -23.31 5.82 -1.85
N GLY A 26 -22.65 6.98 -1.81
CA GLY A 26 -22.74 7.95 -0.72
C GLY A 26 -21.71 7.76 0.40
N GLY A 27 -20.93 6.67 0.38
CA GLY A 27 -19.91 6.38 1.39
C GLY A 27 -18.50 6.86 0.99
N PRO A 28 -17.52 6.70 1.89
CA PRO A 28 -16.12 7.01 1.59
C PRO A 28 -15.49 5.99 0.61
N GLY A 29 -14.23 6.22 0.20
CA GLY A 29 -13.41 5.19 -0.44
C GLY A 29 -12.96 4.10 0.53
N ILE A 30 -12.08 3.21 0.08
CA ILE A 30 -11.61 2.07 0.89
C ILE A 30 -10.71 2.51 2.05
N ILE A 31 -9.78 3.46 1.84
CA ILE A 31 -8.81 3.90 2.87
C ILE A 31 -9.47 4.32 4.20
N PRO A 32 -10.56 5.14 4.23
CA PRO A 32 -11.26 5.43 5.48
C PRO A 32 -11.82 4.21 6.23
N PHE A 33 -12.08 3.10 5.54
CA PHE A 33 -12.49 1.82 6.13
C PHE A 33 -11.29 1.07 6.72
N GLU A 34 -10.16 1.03 6.01
CA GLU A 34 -8.88 0.50 6.52
C GLU A 34 -8.48 1.19 7.84
N LEU A 35 -8.69 2.51 7.88
CA LEU A 35 -8.34 3.35 9.02
C LEU A 35 -9.45 3.50 10.06
N ALA A 36 -10.56 2.76 9.92
CA ALA A 36 -11.72 2.90 10.80
C ALA A 36 -11.35 2.67 12.28
N GLY A 37 -10.57 1.64 12.58
CA GLY A 37 -9.99 1.40 13.91
C GLY A 37 -10.96 1.00 15.03
N ALA A 38 -12.23 1.38 14.91
CA ALA A 38 -13.30 1.15 15.86
C ALA A 38 -14.49 0.45 15.18
N PRO A 39 -15.12 -0.54 15.83
CA PRO A 39 -16.28 -1.24 15.28
C PRO A 39 -17.41 -0.30 14.84
N GLU A 40 -17.74 0.71 15.64
CA GLU A 40 -18.84 1.63 15.37
C GLU A 40 -18.56 2.46 14.11
N ARG A 41 -17.30 2.84 13.89
CA ARG A 41 -16.89 3.57 12.69
C ARG A 41 -16.94 2.68 11.45
N ALA A 42 -16.48 1.43 11.56
CA ALA A 42 -16.55 0.46 10.48
C ALA A 42 -18.01 0.19 10.08
N THR A 43 -18.90 -0.03 11.05
CA THR A 43 -20.34 -0.22 10.83
C THR A 43 -20.97 1.00 10.15
N ARG A 44 -20.72 2.22 10.65
CA ARG A 44 -21.23 3.44 10.00
C ARG A 44 -20.82 3.57 8.53
N ILE A 45 -19.57 3.24 8.20
CA ILE A 45 -19.08 3.26 6.81
C ILE A 45 -19.83 2.22 5.98
N MET A 46 -19.94 0.99 6.48
CA MET A 46 -20.67 -0.08 5.80
C MET A 46 -22.15 0.25 5.60
N ASP A 47 -22.81 0.87 6.57
CA ASP A 47 -24.21 1.28 6.48
C ASP A 47 -24.39 2.37 5.42
N THR A 48 -23.49 3.37 5.41
CA THR A 48 -23.47 4.43 4.39
C THR A 48 -23.26 3.85 2.98
N TRP A 49 -22.43 2.82 2.84
CA TRP A 49 -22.21 2.16 1.55
C TRP A 49 -23.43 1.42 1.00
N GLY A 50 -24.32 0.94 1.87
CA GLY A 50 -25.39 0.02 1.47
C GLY A 50 -24.88 -1.21 0.70
N PRO A 51 -25.76 -1.96 0.02
CA PRO A 51 -25.38 -3.18 -0.68
C PRO A 51 -24.37 -2.94 -1.83
N ALA A 52 -24.56 -1.85 -2.58
CA ALA A 52 -23.73 -1.54 -3.76
C ALA A 52 -22.29 -1.16 -3.36
N GLY A 53 -22.11 -0.30 -2.36
CA GLY A 53 -20.79 0.10 -1.87
C GLY A 53 -20.06 -1.04 -1.18
N ARG A 54 -20.75 -1.86 -0.37
CA ARG A 54 -20.17 -3.06 0.26
C ARG A 54 -19.70 -4.07 -0.78
N SER A 55 -20.48 -4.28 -1.85
CA SER A 55 -20.06 -5.12 -2.98
C SER A 55 -18.80 -4.57 -3.65
N ALA A 56 -18.74 -3.26 -3.92
CA ALA A 56 -17.54 -2.63 -4.50
C ALA A 56 -16.31 -2.77 -3.58
N ALA A 57 -16.47 -2.54 -2.27
CA ALA A 57 -15.42 -2.73 -1.27
C ALA A 57 -14.90 -4.17 -1.24
N ARG A 58 -15.80 -5.18 -1.25
CA ARG A 58 -15.43 -6.59 -1.29
C ARG A 58 -14.61 -6.94 -2.54
N HIS A 59 -15.03 -6.48 -3.72
CA HIS A 59 -14.27 -6.69 -4.96
C HIS A 59 -12.91 -5.99 -4.90
N SER A 60 -12.83 -4.81 -4.28
CA SER A 60 -11.57 -4.08 -4.10
C SER A 60 -10.60 -4.90 -3.26
N LEU A 61 -11.05 -5.41 -2.10
CA LEU A 61 -10.22 -6.21 -1.21
C LEU A 61 -9.79 -7.55 -1.83
N LEU A 62 -10.67 -8.21 -2.60
CA LEU A 62 -10.30 -9.45 -3.30
C LEU A 62 -9.25 -9.22 -4.38
N LEU A 63 -9.40 -8.13 -5.14
CA LEU A 63 -8.39 -7.71 -6.12
C LEU A 63 -7.06 -7.37 -5.45
N ASP A 64 -7.11 -6.79 -4.24
CA ASP A 64 -5.95 -6.31 -3.51
C ASP A 64 -5.02 -7.44 -3.05
N TYR A 65 -5.45 -8.71 -3.02
CA TYR A 65 -4.52 -9.83 -2.81
C TYR A 65 -3.46 -9.96 -3.92
N ALA A 66 -3.70 -9.44 -5.13
CA ALA A 66 -2.72 -9.45 -6.23
C ALA A 66 -1.76 -8.25 -6.22
N PHE A 67 -2.05 -7.22 -5.41
CA PHE A 67 -1.29 -5.97 -5.39
C PHE A 67 0.03 -6.04 -4.62
N PRO A 68 0.10 -6.63 -3.40
CA PRO A 68 1.33 -6.83 -2.65
C PRO A 68 2.50 -7.43 -3.44
N PRO A 69 2.37 -8.56 -4.16
CA PRO A 69 3.49 -9.12 -4.90
C PRO A 69 3.95 -8.19 -6.03
N THR A 70 3.03 -7.39 -6.59
CA THR A 70 3.34 -6.45 -7.66
C THR A 70 4.08 -5.22 -7.14
N TYR A 71 3.48 -4.49 -6.18
CA TYR A 71 4.07 -3.24 -5.69
C TYR A 71 5.30 -3.50 -4.83
N ALA A 72 5.34 -4.56 -4.02
CA ALA A 72 6.46 -4.82 -3.12
C ALA A 72 7.70 -5.21 -3.92
N SER A 73 7.53 -6.01 -4.98
CA SER A 73 8.61 -6.29 -5.94
C SER A 73 9.11 -5.02 -6.62
N LEU A 74 8.20 -4.15 -7.07
CA LEU A 74 8.58 -2.89 -7.72
C LEU A 74 9.37 -1.97 -6.76
N GLN A 75 8.87 -1.76 -5.55
CA GLN A 75 9.54 -0.92 -4.55
C GLN A 75 10.86 -1.54 -4.07
N ALA A 76 10.92 -2.87 -3.84
CA ALA A 76 12.14 -3.55 -3.44
C ALA A 76 13.24 -3.41 -4.50
N LEU A 77 12.90 -3.63 -5.78
CA LEU A 77 13.84 -3.42 -6.89
C LEU A 77 14.27 -1.95 -6.99
N GLY A 78 13.35 -1.01 -6.78
CA GLY A 78 13.66 0.42 -6.75
C GLY A 78 14.61 0.81 -5.61
N CYS A 79 14.45 0.20 -4.42
CA CYS A 79 15.36 0.39 -3.29
C CYS A 79 16.73 -0.22 -3.57
N THR A 80 16.81 -1.43 -4.13
CA THR A 80 18.08 -2.06 -4.54
C THR A 80 18.82 -1.22 -5.57
N ALA A 81 18.14 -0.80 -6.64
CA ALA A 81 18.72 0.06 -7.68
C ALA A 81 19.18 1.42 -7.11
N THR A 82 18.44 1.97 -6.13
CA THR A 82 18.85 3.19 -5.42
C THR A 82 20.13 2.99 -4.63
N ALA A 83 20.29 1.87 -3.95
CA ALA A 83 21.49 1.55 -3.19
C ALA A 83 22.72 1.32 -4.07
N GLU A 84 22.55 0.57 -5.17
CA GLU A 84 23.60 0.36 -6.16
C GLU A 84 24.11 1.71 -6.70
N ALA A 85 23.18 2.56 -7.13
CA ALA A 85 23.52 3.87 -7.65
C ALA A 85 24.10 4.81 -6.56
N ALA A 86 23.75 4.63 -5.29
CA ALA A 86 24.35 5.35 -4.17
C ALA A 86 25.80 4.88 -3.91
N ALA A 87 26.05 3.57 -4.00
CA ALA A 87 27.37 2.98 -3.83
C ALA A 87 28.35 3.46 -4.91
N GLU A 88 27.91 3.48 -6.18
CA GLU A 88 28.68 4.02 -7.31
C GLU A 88 29.07 5.48 -7.13
N ARG A 89 28.27 6.25 -6.39
CA ARG A 89 28.51 7.67 -6.07
C ARG A 89 29.27 7.87 -4.75
N GLY A 90 29.79 6.81 -4.14
CA GLY A 90 30.50 6.87 -2.86
C GLY A 90 29.62 7.19 -1.65
N ARG A 91 28.28 7.23 -1.79
CA ARG A 91 27.33 7.51 -0.70
C ARG A 91 27.08 6.26 0.14
N ARG A 92 28.13 5.72 0.78
CA ARG A 92 28.13 4.44 1.51
C ARG A 92 27.02 4.33 2.55
N ALA A 93 26.77 5.41 3.30
CA ALA A 93 25.69 5.44 4.29
C ALA A 93 24.30 5.24 3.65
N LEU A 94 24.04 5.86 2.50
CA LEU A 94 22.77 5.68 1.79
C LEU A 94 22.67 4.27 1.16
N ALA A 95 23.76 3.75 0.61
CA ALA A 95 23.79 2.41 0.02
C ALA A 95 23.46 1.32 1.05
N ALA A 96 23.96 1.45 2.29
CA ALA A 96 23.72 0.49 3.36
C ALA A 96 22.23 0.29 3.71
N TRP A 97 21.38 1.28 3.44
CA TRP A 97 19.94 1.20 3.71
C TRP A 97 19.13 0.47 2.63
N GLY A 98 19.71 0.14 1.46
CA GLY A 98 18.98 -0.51 0.36
C GLY A 98 18.33 -1.83 0.74
N GLY A 99 19.12 -2.74 1.33
CA GLY A 99 18.65 -4.03 1.79
C GLY A 99 17.53 -3.92 2.83
N PRO A 100 17.72 -3.18 3.94
CA PRO A 100 16.67 -2.92 4.92
C PRO A 100 15.40 -2.32 4.30
N MET A 101 15.52 -1.35 3.39
CA MET A 101 14.38 -0.73 2.73
C MET A 101 13.62 -1.72 1.84
N ALA A 102 14.34 -2.54 1.06
CA ALA A 102 13.76 -3.58 0.21
C ALA A 102 13.00 -4.64 1.02
N TRP A 103 13.60 -5.16 2.10
CA TRP A 103 12.93 -6.08 3.03
C TRP A 103 11.74 -5.44 3.74
N GLY A 104 11.82 -4.13 4.03
CA GLY A 104 10.68 -3.36 4.53
C GLY A 104 9.47 -3.38 3.59
N GLN A 105 9.68 -3.44 2.27
CA GLN A 105 8.57 -3.53 1.31
C GLN A 105 7.91 -4.90 1.31
N VAL A 106 8.69 -5.97 1.54
CA VAL A 106 8.16 -7.32 1.74
C VAL A 106 7.36 -7.41 3.04
N ALA A 107 7.83 -6.78 4.11
CA ALA A 107 7.07 -6.66 5.36
C ALA A 107 5.77 -5.87 5.16
N ALA A 108 5.80 -4.78 4.37
CA ALA A 108 4.60 -4.02 4.01
C ALA A 108 3.55 -4.89 3.31
N ALA A 109 3.97 -5.77 2.39
CA ALA A 109 3.10 -6.76 1.76
C ALA A 109 2.45 -7.72 2.78
N GLY A 110 3.21 -8.17 3.79
CA GLY A 110 2.66 -8.99 4.87
C GLY A 110 1.55 -8.27 5.66
N PHE A 111 1.77 -7.00 6.01
CA PHE A 111 0.76 -6.18 6.68
C PHE A 111 -0.48 -5.95 5.81
N ASP A 112 -0.29 -5.76 4.51
CA ASP A 112 -1.39 -5.62 3.54
C ASP A 112 -2.32 -6.85 3.57
N TYR A 113 -1.78 -8.06 3.54
CA TYR A 113 -2.60 -9.27 3.62
C TYR A 113 -3.36 -9.40 4.95
N ILE A 114 -2.73 -9.01 6.08
CA ILE A 114 -3.38 -9.02 7.39
C ILE A 114 -4.56 -8.06 7.41
N GLU A 115 -4.35 -6.85 6.89
CA GLU A 115 -5.37 -5.84 6.76
C GLU A 115 -6.54 -6.31 5.88
N ASN A 116 -6.24 -6.77 4.66
CA ASN A 116 -7.24 -7.21 3.70
C ASN A 116 -8.10 -8.36 4.23
N THR A 117 -7.47 -9.31 4.92
CA THR A 117 -8.17 -10.40 5.59
C THR A 117 -9.08 -9.88 6.69
N ALA A 118 -8.60 -8.97 7.54
CA ALA A 118 -9.40 -8.39 8.61
C ALA A 118 -10.60 -7.59 8.08
N LEU A 119 -10.42 -6.81 7.02
CA LEU A 119 -11.48 -6.02 6.38
C LEU A 119 -12.54 -6.90 5.70
N LEU A 120 -12.14 -8.00 5.04
CA LEU A 120 -13.08 -8.98 4.50
C LEU A 120 -13.91 -9.65 5.59
N LEU A 121 -13.29 -9.97 6.73
CA LEU A 121 -14.01 -10.53 7.88
C LEU A 121 -15.00 -9.51 8.48
N ILE A 122 -14.63 -8.23 8.56
CA ILE A 122 -15.54 -7.15 8.98
C ILE A 122 -16.73 -7.02 8.02
N LEU A 123 -16.49 -7.04 6.70
CA LEU A 123 -17.56 -7.03 5.69
C LEU A 123 -18.48 -8.26 5.79
N ALA A 124 -17.96 -9.41 6.23
CA ALA A 124 -18.72 -10.61 6.51
C ALA A 124 -19.47 -10.57 7.87
N GLY A 125 -19.46 -9.43 8.57
CA GLY A 125 -20.17 -9.23 9.83
C GLY A 125 -19.40 -9.66 11.07
N ARG A 126 -18.10 -9.98 10.96
CA ARG A 126 -17.27 -10.30 12.13
C ARG A 126 -16.82 -9.01 12.83
N GLY A 127 -17.07 -8.93 14.13
CA GLY A 127 -16.74 -7.77 14.96
C GLY A 127 -15.49 -7.96 15.84
N GLY A 128 -15.48 -7.29 16.99
CA GLY A 128 -14.41 -7.38 17.99
C GLY A 128 -13.20 -6.51 17.64
N SER A 129 -12.00 -7.06 17.78
CA SER A 129 -10.74 -6.33 17.61
C SER A 129 -10.28 -6.19 16.15
N LEU A 130 -11.03 -6.75 15.19
CA LEU A 130 -10.67 -6.74 13.75
C LEU A 130 -10.48 -5.32 13.19
N PRO A 131 -11.35 -4.31 13.45
CA PRO A 131 -11.12 -2.95 12.95
C PRO A 131 -9.83 -2.34 13.47
N ALA A 132 -9.46 -2.63 14.72
CA ALA A 132 -8.22 -2.16 15.31
C ALA A 132 -7.00 -2.88 14.72
N LEU A 133 -7.12 -4.18 14.43
CA LEU A 133 -6.10 -4.96 13.75
C LEU A 133 -5.86 -4.44 12.32
N ALA A 134 -6.93 -4.25 11.54
CA ALA A 134 -6.87 -3.71 10.19
C ALA A 134 -6.17 -2.35 10.19
N ARG A 135 -6.56 -1.44 11.10
CA ARG A 135 -5.92 -0.11 11.19
C ARG A 135 -4.43 -0.20 11.52
N ARG A 136 -4.02 -1.05 12.47
CA ARG A 136 -2.60 -1.18 12.82
C ARG A 136 -1.78 -1.72 11.65
N ALA A 137 -2.33 -2.71 10.94
CA ALA A 137 -1.70 -3.29 9.76
C ALA A 137 -1.59 -2.25 8.63
N ALA A 138 -2.67 -1.54 8.31
CA ALA A 138 -2.69 -0.46 7.32
C ALA A 138 -1.66 0.64 7.65
N LEU A 139 -1.60 1.09 8.90
CA LEU A 139 -0.63 2.11 9.33
C LEU A 139 0.82 1.61 9.21
N ALA A 140 1.10 0.37 9.61
CA ALA A 140 2.43 -0.23 9.46
C ALA A 140 2.82 -0.35 7.98
N LYS A 141 1.90 -0.83 7.13
CA LYS A 141 2.06 -0.88 5.68
C LYS A 141 2.39 0.49 5.11
N PHE A 142 1.55 1.50 5.36
CA PHE A 142 1.74 2.84 4.82
C PHE A 142 3.07 3.45 5.27
N ALA A 143 3.45 3.30 6.55
CA ALA A 143 4.73 3.78 7.04
C ALA A 143 5.92 3.18 6.26
N LEU A 144 5.90 1.86 6.03
CA LEU A 144 6.96 1.16 5.27
C LEU A 144 6.98 1.54 3.78
N LEU A 145 5.81 1.76 3.17
CA LEU A 145 5.72 2.22 1.78
C LEU A 145 6.30 3.63 1.64
N PHE A 146 5.96 4.53 2.56
CA PHE A 146 6.44 5.92 2.53
C PHE A 146 7.95 6.02 2.79
N THR A 147 8.52 5.19 3.67
CA THR A 147 9.98 5.15 3.86
C THR A 147 10.70 4.64 2.61
N GLY A 148 10.16 3.64 1.92
CA GLY A 148 10.69 3.15 0.64
C GLY A 148 10.69 4.24 -0.44
N TRP A 149 9.57 4.94 -0.63
CA TRP A 149 9.50 6.08 -1.55
C TRP A 149 10.46 7.21 -1.16
N GLY A 150 10.51 7.57 0.13
CA GLY A 150 11.44 8.57 0.64
C GLY A 150 12.90 8.20 0.36
N TYR A 151 13.26 6.94 0.56
CA TYR A 151 14.59 6.42 0.27
C TYR A 151 14.96 6.56 -1.21
N MET A 152 14.08 6.14 -2.12
CA MET A 152 14.29 6.29 -3.56
C MET A 152 14.44 7.76 -3.97
N LEU A 153 13.64 8.67 -3.40
CA LEU A 153 13.75 10.11 -3.67
C LEU A 153 15.10 10.69 -3.22
N LEU A 154 15.64 10.26 -2.07
CA LEU A 154 16.97 10.66 -1.61
C LEU A 154 18.11 10.16 -2.54
N GLY A 155 17.85 9.07 -3.26
CA GLY A 155 18.73 8.48 -4.27
C GLY A 155 18.81 9.27 -5.58
N VAL A 156 17.73 9.94 -5.98
CA VAL A 156 17.62 10.65 -7.27
C VAL A 156 18.43 11.94 -7.34
N ARG A 157 18.92 12.47 -6.20
CA ARG A 157 19.72 13.72 -6.19
C ARG A 157 20.94 13.63 -7.10
N ARG A 158 21.02 14.56 -8.07
CA ARG A 158 21.95 14.57 -9.21
C ARG A 158 23.40 14.81 -8.78
N ARG A 159 24.30 14.26 -9.61
CA ARG A 159 25.75 14.54 -9.67
C ARG A 159 25.94 16.05 -9.78
N ASP A 160 26.60 16.68 -8.80
CA ASP A 160 27.26 17.95 -9.08
C ASP A 160 28.27 17.65 -10.19
N ARG A 161 28.09 18.32 -11.34
CA ARG A 161 29.02 18.23 -12.45
C ARG A 161 30.32 18.85 -11.95
N HIS A 162 31.30 18.04 -11.61
CA HIS A 162 32.69 18.48 -11.71
C HIS A 162 32.95 18.70 -13.21
N VAL A 163 32.78 19.95 -13.63
CA VAL A 163 33.39 20.44 -14.86
C VAL A 163 34.90 20.40 -14.61
N ALA A 164 35.58 19.70 -15.52
CA ALA A 164 37.03 19.53 -15.55
C ALA A 164 37.76 20.86 -15.73
#